data_AF-A0A7W2AJ51-F1
#
_entry.id   AF-A0A7W2AJ51-F1
#
_cell.length_a   1.000
_cell.length_b   1.000
_cell.length_c   1.000
_cell.angle_alpha   90.00
_cell.angle_beta   90.00
_cell.angle_gamma   90.00
#
_symmetry.space_group_name_H-M   'P 1'
#
loop_
_entity.id
_entity.type
_entity.pdbx_description
1 polymer ?
#
loop_
_entity_poly.entity_id
_entity_poly.type
_entity_poly.pdbx_seq_one_letter_code
_entity_poly.pdbx_strand_id
1 'polypeptide(L)' 'MRVLDLFSGIGGFSLAAHWAGMETAAFCEIESFCQKVLRKNFPGVPIYNDVRTITKEQLERDGV' A
#
# COMPACT_ATOMS: atom_id res chain seq x y z
N MET A 1 -0.79 -12.12 8.57
CA MET A 1 0.19 -11.97 7.46
C MET A 1 0.16 -10.51 7.03
N ARG A 2 1.31 -9.87 6.86
CA ARG A 2 1.40 -8.48 6.38
C ARG A 2 1.65 -8.48 4.88
N VAL A 3 0.96 -7.61 4.13
CA VAL A 3 1.08 -7.51 2.67
C VAL A 3 1.54 -6.10 2.25
N LEU A 4 2.41 -6.06 1.24
CA LEU A 4 2.74 -4.86 0.49
C LEU A 4 1.95 -4.91 -0.82
N ASP A 5 1.00 -3.98 -1.00
CA ASP A 5 0.14 -3.93 -2.18
C ASP A 5 0.80 -3.04 -3.25
N LEU A 6 1.40 -3.65 -4.27
CA LEU A 6 2.07 -2.94 -5.37
C LEU A 6 1.11 -2.72 -6.54
N PHE A 7 1.24 -1.57 -7.22
CA PHE A 7 0.32 -1.15 -8.29
C PHE A 7 -1.12 -1.13 -7.79
N SER A 8 -1.30 -0.57 -6.58
CA SER A 8 -2.48 -0.78 -5.75
C SER A 8 -3.77 -0.26 -6.40
N GLY A 9 -3.67 0.65 -7.36
CA GLY A 9 -4.80 1.38 -7.91
C GLY A 9 -5.64 1.97 -6.78
N ILE A 10 -6.92 1.65 -6.76
CA ILE A 10 -7.84 2.10 -5.70
C ILE A 10 -7.94 1.16 -4.48
N GLY A 11 -7.09 0.13 -4.39
CA GLY A 11 -6.99 -0.76 -3.23
C GLY A 11 -7.82 -2.05 -3.30
N GLY A 12 -8.14 -2.54 -4.50
CA GLY A 12 -8.94 -3.75 -4.69
C GLY A 12 -8.28 -5.01 -4.10
N PHE A 13 -6.97 -5.16 -4.27
CA PHE A 13 -6.23 -6.29 -3.69
C PHE A 13 -6.13 -6.19 -2.17
N SER A 14 -5.89 -5.01 -1.62
CA SER A 14 -5.95 -4.81 -0.17
C SER A 14 -7.31 -5.10 0.46
N LEU A 15 -8.41 -4.77 -0.23
CA LEU A 15 -9.76 -5.16 0.23
C LEU A 15 -9.91 -6.69 0.25
N ALA A 16 -9.46 -7.38 -0.81
CA ALA A 16 -9.49 -8.84 -0.85
C ALA A 16 -8.56 -9.48 0.20
N ALA A 17 -7.38 -8.91 0.44
CA ALA A 17 -6.42 -9.36 1.45
C ALA A 17 -7.01 -9.22 2.86
N HIS A 18 -7.70 -8.11 3.13
CA HIS A 18 -8.45 -7.93 4.37
C HIS A 18 -9.54 -9.01 4.54
N TRP A 19 -10.32 -9.31 3.49
CA TRP A 19 -11.29 -10.42 3.53
C TRP A 19 -10.63 -11.78 3.77
N ALA A 20 -9.37 -11.95 3.38
CA ALA A 20 -8.58 -13.15 3.65
C ALA A 20 -7.87 -13.14 5.02
N GLY A 21 -8.12 -12.14 5.89
CA GLY A 21 -7.49 -12.03 7.22
C GLY A 21 -6.05 -11.54 7.20
N MET A 22 -5.63 -10.85 6.13
CA MET A 22 -4.32 -10.22 6.01
C MET A 22 -4.41 -8.72 6.30
N GLU A 23 -3.28 -8.13 6.69
CA GLU A 23 -3.16 -6.70 6.98
C GLU A 23 -2.30 -6.03 5.91
N THR A 24 -2.81 -4.98 5.26
CA THR A 24 -2.01 -4.16 4.35
C THR A 24 -1.06 -3.27 5.14
N ALA A 25 0.23 -3.55 5.04
CA ALA A 25 1.26 -2.81 5.75
C ALA A 25 1.66 -1.51 5.02
N ALA A 26 1.61 -1.51 3.68
CA ALA A 26 1.82 -0.34 2.85
C ALA A 26 1.27 -0.54 1.43
N PHE A 27 1.13 0.57 0.71
CA PHE A 27 0.79 0.65 -0.71
C PHE A 27 1.96 1.18 -1.53
N CYS A 28 2.03 0.83 -2.82
CA CYS A 28 2.84 1.54 -3.79
C CYS A 28 2.02 1.84 -5.05
N GLU A 29 1.74 3.12 -5.30
CA GLU A 29 0.88 3.57 -6.39
C GLU A 29 1.36 4.93 -6.92
N ILE A 30 1.50 5.07 -8.24
CA ILE A 30 2.04 6.27 -8.89
C ILE A 30 0.95 7.29 -9.24
N GLU A 31 -0.29 6.85 -9.40
CA GLU A 31 -1.38 7.70 -9.83
C GLU A 31 -1.99 8.45 -8.62
N SER A 32 -1.95 9.79 -8.69
CA SER A 32 -2.34 10.68 -7.60
C SER A 32 -3.81 10.57 -7.17
N PHE A 33 -4.73 10.30 -8.10
CA PHE A 33 -6.15 10.11 -7.80
C PHE A 33 -6.37 8.77 -7.05
N CYS A 34 -5.75 7.69 -7.50
CA CYS A 34 -5.71 6.41 -6.80
C CYS A 34 -5.17 6.56 -5.37
N GLN A 35 -4.05 7.28 -5.19
CA GLN A 35 -3.55 7.55 -3.84
C GLN A 35 -4.54 8.34 -2.96
N LYS A 36 -5.34 9.26 -3.52
CA LYS A 36 -6.40 9.96 -2.74
C LYS A 36 -7.48 8.98 -2.28
N VAL A 37 -7.86 8.04 -3.14
CA VAL A 37 -8.83 6.99 -2.79
C VAL A 37 -8.27 6.06 -1.71
N LEU A 38 -7.01 5.65 -1.84
CA LEU A 38 -6.32 4.84 -0.84
C LEU A 38 -6.26 5.53 0.53
N ARG A 39 -5.83 6.80 0.59
CA ARG A 39 -5.81 7.57 1.85
C ARG A 39 -7.19 7.69 2.51
N LYS A 40 -8.25 7.78 1.71
CA LYS A 40 -9.63 7.83 2.20
C LYS A 40 -10.08 6.50 2.79
N ASN A 41 -9.82 5.39 2.09
CA ASN A 41 -10.36 4.07 2.46
C ASN A 41 -9.47 3.30 3.45
N PHE A 42 -8.16 3.59 3.48
CA PHE A 42 -7.15 2.93 4.31
C PHE A 42 -6.34 3.99 5.07
N PRO A 43 -6.95 4.73 6.01
CA PRO A 43 -6.30 5.83 6.70
C PRO A 43 -5.10 5.34 7.52
N GLY A 44 -3.98 6.06 7.43
CA GLY A 44 -2.76 5.78 8.19
C GLY A 44 -1.83 4.74 7.56
N VAL A 45 -2.24 4.04 6.50
CA VAL A 45 -1.37 3.11 5.77
C VAL A 45 -0.41 3.90 4.86
N PRO A 46 0.92 3.71 4.95
CA PRO A 46 1.89 4.38 4.09
C PRO A 46 1.64 4.11 2.60
N ILE A 47 1.92 5.12 1.76
CA ILE A 47 1.82 5.01 0.31
C ILE A 47 3.14 5.49 -0.32
N TYR A 48 3.84 4.58 -0.96
CA TYR A 48 5.02 4.85 -1.78
C TYR A 48 4.63 5.19 -3.21
N ASN A 49 5.42 6.04 -3.86
CA ASN A 49 5.01 6.64 -5.14
C ASN A 49 5.42 5.82 -6.37
N ASP A 50 6.63 5.25 -6.38
CA ASP A 50 7.16 4.57 -7.57
C ASP A 50 7.82 3.25 -7.17
N VAL A 51 7.29 2.16 -7.71
CA VAL A 51 7.77 0.79 -7.46
C VAL A 51 9.23 0.61 -7.86
N ARG A 52 9.74 1.40 -8.82
CA ARG A 52 11.14 1.34 -9.27
C ARG A 52 12.12 1.93 -8.25
N THR A 53 11.61 2.68 -7.28
CA THR A 53 12.42 3.41 -6.28
C THR A 53 12.27 2.86 -4.86
N ILE A 54 11.30 1.97 -4.64
CA ILE A 54 11.09 1.37 -3.32
C ILE A 54 12.24 0.39 -3.05
N THR A 55 12.80 0.44 -1.85
CA THR A 55 13.88 -0.48 -1.44
C THR A 55 13.52 -1.15 -0.13
N LYS A 56 14.20 -2.27 0.16
CA LYS A 56 14.03 -3.00 1.40
C LYS A 56 14.36 -2.12 2.61
N GLU A 57 15.45 -1.36 2.54
CA GLU A 57 15.95 -0.52 3.63
C GLU A 57 14.97 0.61 3.96
N GLN A 58 14.31 1.17 2.94
CA GLN A 58 13.23 2.15 3.13
C GLN A 58 12.04 1.53 3.89
N LEU A 59 11.60 0.32 3.49
CA LEU A 59 10.48 -0.38 4.14
C LEU A 59 10.79 -0.69 5.61
N GLU A 60 11.99 -1.23 5.88
CA GLU A 60 12.42 -1.54 7.26
C GLU A 60 12.49 -0.29 8.13
N ARG A 61 12.99 0.84 7.60
CA ARG A 61 13.05 2.11 8.32
C ARG A 61 11.66 2.67 8.66
N ASP A 62 10.69 2.47 7.77
CA ASP A 62 9.31 2.96 7.94
C ASP A 62 8.44 2.00 8.77
N GLY A 63 8.97 0.85 9.19
CA GLY A 63 8.27 -0.15 10.02
C GLY A 63 7.32 -1.06 9.23
N VAL A 64 7.51 -1.19 7.92
CA VAL A 64 6.71 -2.02 7.00
C VAL A 64 7.20 -3.46 6.99
#